data_AF-A0A658BRC4-F1
#
_entry.id   AF-A0A658BRC4-F1
#
_cell.length_a   1.000
_cell.length_b   1.000
_cell.length_c   1.000
_cell.angle_alpha   90.00
_cell.angle_beta   90.00
_cell.angle_gamma   90.00
#
_symmetry.space_group_name_H-M   'P 1'
#
loop_
_entity.id
_entity.type
_entity.pdbx_description
1 polymer ?
#
loop_
_entity_poly.entity_id
_entity_poly.type
_entity_poly.pdbx_seq_one_letter_code
_entity_poly.pdbx_strand_id
1 'polypeptide(L)'
;MTNENLVAHFEAYSAWRSGLSGNISAYRNWLNEQELNDGQTDLRIQHILDRLRDDKLNVAFVAEFSRGKSELINAIFFAGYGLRLLPSSAGRTTMCPTELMYEEGREPCIQLLPIETRATDTTTTEYKRYVDEWQVYPLDVNSAEGMLTAFQQVSQVKRVS
;
A
#
# COMPACT_ATOMS: atom_id res chain seq x y z
N MET A 1 0.32 23.50 1.31
CA MET A 1 1.55 23.68 2.12
C MET A 1 1.84 22.54 3.10
N THR A 2 0.87 21.70 3.50
CA THR A 2 1.15 20.54 4.39
C THR A 2 1.46 19.23 3.64
N ASN A 3 0.88 18.99 2.45
CA ASN A 3 1.17 17.77 1.66
C ASN A 3 2.61 17.70 1.13
N GLU A 4 3.25 18.85 0.86
CA GLU A 4 4.65 18.91 0.42
C GLU A 4 5.60 18.33 1.49
N ASN A 5 5.24 18.42 2.77
CA ASN A 5 6.08 17.95 3.86
C ASN A 5 6.12 16.42 3.94
N LEU A 6 4.98 15.74 3.81
CA LEU A 6 4.92 14.27 3.89
C LEU A 6 5.58 13.61 2.68
N VAL A 7 5.30 14.12 1.47
CA VAL A 7 5.94 13.63 0.23
C VAL A 7 7.45 13.81 0.33
N ALA A 8 7.93 14.98 0.76
CA ALA A 8 9.35 15.23 0.95
C ALA A 8 9.99 14.28 1.99
N HIS A 9 9.29 13.93 3.08
CA HIS A 9 9.79 12.95 4.05
C HIS A 9 9.89 11.54 3.44
N PHE A 10 8.93 11.12 2.61
CA PHE A 10 9.00 9.84 1.91
C PHE A 10 10.13 9.80 0.87
N GLU A 11 10.31 10.89 0.12
CA GLU A 11 11.42 11.03 -0.82
C GLU A 11 12.78 11.01 -0.10
N ALA A 12 12.92 11.75 1.00
CA ALA A 12 14.13 11.77 1.81
C ALA A 12 14.46 10.39 2.40
N TYR A 13 13.45 9.66 2.88
CA TYR A 13 13.62 8.29 3.35
C TYR A 13 14.04 7.34 2.23
N SER A 14 13.42 7.45 1.04
CA SER A 14 13.79 6.67 -0.14
C SER A 14 15.23 6.94 -0.58
N ALA A 15 15.64 8.21 -0.61
CA ALA A 15 16.99 8.63 -0.94
C ALA A 15 18.03 8.12 0.07
N TRP A 16 17.76 8.26 1.37
CA TRP A 16 18.60 7.72 2.44
C TRP A 16 18.79 6.20 2.28
N ARG A 17 17.69 5.47 2.05
CA ARG A 17 17.72 4.02 1.88
C ARG A 17 18.55 3.60 0.66
N SER A 18 18.35 4.26 -0.47
CA SER A 18 19.13 4.03 -1.69
C SER A 18 20.63 4.29 -1.45
N GLY A 19 20.97 5.39 -0.75
CA GLY A 19 22.34 5.69 -0.38
C GLY A 19 22.96 4.64 0.55
N LEU A 20 22.21 4.17 1.55
CA LEU A 20 22.66 3.13 2.46
C LEU A 20 22.93 1.80 1.73
N SER A 21 22.01 1.37 0.87
CA SER A 21 22.20 0.17 0.03
C SER A 21 23.43 0.29 -0.87
N GLY A 22 23.65 1.48 -1.46
CA GLY A 22 24.84 1.78 -2.26
C GLY A 22 26.13 1.66 -1.45
N ASN A 23 26.17 2.25 -0.25
CA ASN A 23 27.34 2.19 0.64
C ASN A 23 27.66 0.76 1.10
N ILE A 24 26.64 -0.03 1.44
CA ILE A 24 26.82 -1.44 1.83
C ILE A 24 27.32 -2.27 0.64
N SER A 25 26.81 -2.01 -0.57
CA SER A 25 27.29 -2.69 -1.78
C SER A 25 28.73 -2.33 -2.11
N ALA A 26 29.11 -1.05 -1.97
CA ALA A 26 30.49 -0.60 -2.14
C ALA A 26 31.42 -1.25 -1.10
N TYR A 27 30.98 -1.36 0.15
CA TYR A 27 31.72 -2.06 1.20
C TYR A 27 31.93 -3.55 0.88
N ARG A 28 30.90 -4.24 0.39
CA ARG A 28 31.00 -5.63 -0.08
C ARG A 28 32.05 -5.78 -1.18
N ASN A 29 32.02 -4.90 -2.17
CA ASN A 29 32.96 -4.91 -3.29
C ASN A 29 34.39 -4.68 -2.80
N TRP A 30 34.58 -3.71 -1.92
CA TRP A 30 35.89 -3.44 -1.31
C TRP A 30 36.41 -4.66 -0.52
N LEU A 31 35.57 -5.33 0.28
CA LEU A 31 35.97 -6.55 0.98
C LEU A 31 36.42 -7.65 0.02
N ASN A 32 35.73 -7.81 -1.10
CA ASN A 32 36.11 -8.77 -2.14
C ASN A 32 37.46 -8.39 -2.79
N GLU A 33 37.65 -7.13 -3.13
CA GLU A 33 38.89 -6.61 -3.73
C GLU A 33 40.11 -6.76 -2.82
N GLN A 34 39.91 -6.64 -1.51
CA GLN A 34 40.98 -6.81 -0.51
C GLN A 34 41.16 -8.26 -0.05
N GLU A 35 40.41 -9.22 -0.61
CA GLU A 35 40.41 -10.63 -0.18
C GLU A 35 40.08 -10.80 1.32
N LEU A 36 39.30 -9.87 1.88
CA LEU A 36 38.86 -9.86 3.28
C LEU A 36 37.43 -10.38 3.47
N ASN A 37 36.71 -10.65 2.38
CA ASN A 37 35.36 -11.20 2.44
C ASN A 37 35.40 -12.72 2.64
N ASP A 38 34.50 -13.23 3.47
CA ASP A 38 34.24 -14.66 3.63
C ASP A 38 32.76 -14.97 3.34
N GLY A 39 32.42 -16.26 3.19
CA GLY A 39 31.06 -16.66 2.86
C GLY A 39 30.03 -16.24 3.91
N GLN A 40 30.40 -16.17 5.19
CA GLN A 40 29.46 -15.79 6.26
C GLN A 40 29.15 -14.29 6.22
N THR A 41 30.16 -13.47 5.97
CA THR A 41 30.07 -12.03 5.82
C THR A 41 29.28 -11.67 4.58
N ASP A 42 29.54 -12.36 3.46
CA ASP A 42 28.81 -12.16 2.21
C ASP A 42 27.30 -12.44 2.37
N LEU A 43 26.95 -13.55 3.03
CA LEU A 43 25.55 -13.88 3.33
C LEU A 43 24.88 -12.85 4.24
N ARG A 44 25.59 -12.34 5.25
CA ARG A 44 25.07 -11.29 6.14
C ARG A 44 24.83 -9.99 5.40
N ILE A 45 25.78 -9.57 4.55
CA ILE A 45 25.64 -8.38 3.72
C ILE A 45 24.45 -8.54 2.77
N GLN A 46 24.34 -9.68 2.10
CA GLN A 46 23.23 -9.97 1.20
C GLN A 46 21.89 -9.90 1.93
N HIS A 47 21.78 -10.46 3.14
CA HIS A 47 20.56 -10.36 3.95
C HIS A 47 20.17 -8.91 4.27
N ILE A 48 21.15 -8.04 4.57
CA ILE A 48 20.88 -6.62 4.82
C ILE A 48 20.40 -5.93 3.55
N LEU A 49 21.05 -6.19 2.41
CA LEU A 49 20.64 -5.64 1.11
C LEU A 49 19.23 -6.08 0.71
N ASP A 50 18.89 -7.36 0.91
CA ASP A 50 17.56 -7.88 0.63
C ASP A 50 16.50 -7.21 1.52
N ARG A 51 16.78 -7.02 2.82
CA ARG A 51 15.88 -6.27 3.71
C ARG A 51 15.68 -4.83 3.27
N LEU A 52 16.75 -4.14 2.85
CA LEU A 52 16.66 -2.76 2.40
C LEU A 52 15.88 -2.63 1.08
N ARG A 53 16.00 -3.62 0.19
CA ARG A 53 15.25 -3.68 -1.07
C ARG A 53 13.75 -3.91 -0.84
N ASP A 54 13.42 -4.89 -0.01
CA ASP A 54 12.04 -5.37 0.13
C ASP A 54 11.21 -4.51 1.10
N ASP A 55 11.82 -3.53 1.76
CA ASP A 55 11.13 -2.70 2.74
C ASP A 55 10.06 -1.81 2.08
N LYS A 56 8.79 -2.13 2.30
CA LYS A 56 7.66 -1.27 1.94
C LYS A 56 7.31 -0.43 3.17
N LEU A 57 7.13 0.87 2.97
CA LEU A 57 6.62 1.72 4.04
C LEU A 57 5.14 1.40 4.30
N ASN A 58 4.87 0.79 5.45
CA ASN A 58 3.51 0.47 5.89
C ASN A 58 3.01 1.54 6.87
N VAL A 59 1.87 2.16 6.56
CA VAL A 59 1.22 3.16 7.42
C VAL A 59 -0.12 2.63 7.89
N ALA A 60 -0.28 2.45 9.21
CA ALA A 60 -1.53 1.98 9.80
C ALA A 60 -2.32 3.13 10.40
N PHE A 61 -3.54 3.36 9.90
CA PHE A 61 -4.47 4.35 10.45
C PHE A 61 -5.42 3.69 11.45
N VAL A 62 -5.20 3.92 12.75
CA VAL A 62 -6.03 3.38 13.83
C VAL A 62 -6.76 4.52 14.55
N ALA A 63 -8.08 4.44 14.61
CA ALA A 63 -8.94 5.40 15.29
C ALA A 63 -10.29 4.75 15.62
N GLU A 64 -10.99 5.27 16.62
CA GLU A 64 -12.37 4.87 16.92
C GLU A 64 -13.31 5.18 15.74
N PHE A 65 -14.47 4.53 15.74
CA PHE A 65 -15.47 4.67 14.68
C PHE A 65 -15.87 6.14 14.49
N SER A 66 -15.98 6.57 13.23
CA SER A 66 -16.41 7.91 12.83
C SER A 66 -15.53 9.09 13.32
N ARG A 67 -14.24 8.86 13.62
CA ARG A 67 -13.27 9.93 13.94
C ARG A 67 -12.48 10.48 12.74
N GLY A 68 -13.06 10.46 11.54
CA GLY A 68 -12.46 11.10 10.36
C GLY A 68 -11.28 10.37 9.71
N LYS A 69 -11.10 9.07 9.97
CA LYS A 69 -10.04 8.26 9.33
C LYS A 69 -10.14 8.28 7.80
N SER A 70 -11.34 8.08 7.24
CA SER A 70 -11.55 8.15 5.79
C SER A 70 -11.29 9.55 5.23
N GLU A 71 -11.71 10.61 5.93
CA GLU A 71 -11.37 11.99 5.57
C GLU A 71 -9.86 12.23 5.52
N LEU A 72 -9.11 11.75 6.52
CA LEU A 72 -7.65 11.90 6.56
C LEU A 72 -7.00 11.18 5.37
N ILE A 73 -7.42 9.95 5.07
CA ILE A 73 -6.90 9.20 3.92
C ILE A 73 -7.24 9.92 2.62
N ASN A 74 -8.47 10.46 2.47
CA ASN A 74 -8.85 11.30 1.34
C ASN A 74 -7.95 12.54 1.20
N ALA A 75 -7.63 13.21 2.30
CA ALA A 75 -6.78 14.40 2.27
C ALA A 75 -5.30 14.08 1.93
N ILE A 76 -4.78 12.94 2.40
CA ILE A 76 -3.40 12.54 2.15
C ILE A 76 -3.22 12.04 0.72
N PHE A 77 -4.07 11.11 0.27
CA PHE A 77 -3.84 10.37 -0.98
C PHE A 77 -4.67 10.88 -2.16
N PHE A 78 -5.80 11.55 -1.91
CA PHE A 78 -6.79 11.85 -2.95
C PHE A 78 -7.14 13.34 -3.08
N ALA A 79 -6.47 14.23 -2.33
CA ALA A 79 -6.78 15.66 -2.34
C ALA A 79 -6.69 16.31 -3.74
N GLY A 80 -5.81 15.80 -4.61
CA GLY A 80 -5.63 16.30 -5.98
C GLY A 80 -6.86 16.14 -6.87
N TYR A 81 -7.76 15.20 -6.57
CA TYR A 81 -8.97 14.97 -7.34
C TYR A 81 -10.11 15.95 -7.01
N GLY A 82 -9.99 16.72 -5.92
CA GLY A 82 -11.03 17.67 -5.49
C GLY A 82 -12.35 17.01 -5.04
N LEU A 83 -12.39 15.67 -4.95
CA LEU A 83 -13.56 14.87 -4.59
C LEU A 83 -13.24 13.97 -3.40
N ARG A 84 -14.28 13.60 -2.63
CA ARG A 84 -14.17 12.59 -1.56
C ARG A 84 -14.34 11.21 -2.18
N LEU A 85 -13.22 10.54 -2.46
CA LEU A 85 -13.22 9.24 -3.14
C LEU A 85 -13.58 8.10 -2.18
N LEU A 86 -12.89 8.00 -1.04
CA LEU A 86 -13.24 7.01 -0.03
C LEU A 86 -14.57 7.37 0.65
N PRO A 87 -15.46 6.38 0.84
CA PRO A 87 -16.69 6.56 1.61
C PRO A 87 -16.40 7.06 3.03
N SER A 88 -16.90 8.25 3.33
CA SER A 88 -16.51 8.99 4.53
C SER A 88 -17.67 9.68 5.26
N SER A 89 -18.89 9.62 4.70
CA SER A 89 -20.10 10.10 5.37
C SER A 89 -20.51 9.19 6.54
N ALA A 90 -21.24 9.75 7.50
CA ALA A 90 -21.79 9.00 8.64
C ALA A 90 -22.61 7.79 8.13
N GLY A 91 -22.32 6.60 8.68
CA GLY A 91 -22.92 5.35 8.22
C GLY A 91 -22.36 4.78 6.91
N ARG A 92 -21.41 5.46 6.26
CA ARG A 92 -20.73 5.02 5.04
C ARG A 92 -19.22 4.86 5.21
N THR A 93 -18.69 4.76 6.43
CA THR A 93 -17.28 4.38 6.66
C THR A 93 -17.02 2.94 6.24
N THR A 94 -15.82 2.64 5.74
CA THR A 94 -15.42 1.26 5.42
C THR A 94 -15.45 0.39 6.69
N MET A 95 -16.32 -0.62 6.68
CA MET A 95 -16.48 -1.62 7.74
C MET A 95 -15.67 -2.90 7.49
N CYS A 96 -14.85 -2.88 6.44
CA CYS A 96 -13.96 -3.96 6.04
C CYS A 96 -12.51 -3.47 6.16
N PRO A 97 -11.54 -4.35 6.47
CA PRO A 97 -10.13 -4.03 6.27
C PRO A 97 -9.92 -3.52 4.84
N THR A 98 -9.27 -2.37 4.70
CA THR A 98 -8.96 -1.76 3.40
C THR A 98 -7.48 -1.47 3.36
N GLU A 99 -6.82 -1.96 2.32
CA GLU A 99 -5.40 -1.72 2.07
C GLU A 99 -5.27 -0.85 0.82
N LEU A 100 -4.45 0.20 0.92
CA LEU A 100 -3.97 0.95 -0.24
C LEU A 100 -2.51 0.58 -0.39
N MET A 101 -2.14 0.00 -1.53
CA MET A 101 -0.78 -0.48 -1.76
C MET A 101 -0.32 -0.18 -3.17
N TYR A 102 1.00 -0.14 -3.32
CA TYR A 102 1.68 -0.11 -4.60
C TYR A 102 2.29 -1.50 -4.90
N GLU A 103 2.06 -1.95 -6.12
CA GLU A 103 2.63 -3.17 -6.70
C GLU A 103 3.20 -2.83 -8.07
N GLU A 104 4.50 -3.03 -8.22
CA GLU A 104 5.19 -2.76 -9.48
C GLU A 104 4.66 -3.68 -10.59
N GLY A 105 4.38 -3.11 -11.77
CA GLY A 105 3.88 -3.85 -12.92
C GLY A 105 2.38 -4.18 -12.88
N ARG A 106 1.64 -3.78 -11.84
CA ARG A 106 0.18 -3.92 -11.78
C ARG A 106 -0.50 -2.60 -12.16
N GLU A 107 -1.46 -2.69 -13.08
CA GLU A 107 -2.32 -1.56 -13.42
C GLU A 107 -3.18 -1.13 -12.22
N PRO A 108 -3.43 0.17 -12.01
CA PRO A 108 -4.27 0.66 -10.93
C PRO A 108 -5.65 0.00 -10.95
N CYS A 109 -6.05 -0.58 -9.83
CA CYS A 109 -7.34 -1.26 -9.70
C CYS A 109 -7.82 -1.29 -8.25
N ILE A 110 -9.13 -1.54 -8.09
CA ILE A 110 -9.74 -1.94 -6.83
C ILE A 110 -10.01 -3.44 -6.91
N GLN A 111 -9.55 -4.18 -5.92
CA GLN A 111 -9.83 -5.60 -5.77
C GLN A 111 -10.81 -5.80 -4.63
N LEU A 112 -11.95 -6.44 -4.91
CA LEU A 112 -13.00 -6.71 -3.93
C LEU A 112 -13.27 -8.19 -3.85
N LEU A 113 -13.42 -8.70 -2.63
CA LEU A 113 -14.06 -10.00 -2.43
C LEU A 113 -15.58 -9.84 -2.51
N PRO A 114 -16.29 -10.83 -3.07
CA PRO A 114 -17.75 -10.89 -2.99
C PRO A 114 -18.23 -10.78 -1.53
N ILE A 115 -19.35 -10.09 -1.29
CA ILE A 115 -19.85 -9.85 0.08
C ILE A 115 -20.17 -11.16 0.82
N GLU A 116 -20.47 -12.22 0.08
CA GLU A 116 -20.75 -13.57 0.55
C GLU A 116 -19.55 -14.20 1.29
N THR A 117 -18.33 -13.80 0.95
CA THR A 117 -17.09 -14.27 1.62
C THR A 117 -17.09 -13.97 3.12
N ARG A 118 -17.84 -12.94 3.56
CA ARG A 118 -18.02 -12.60 4.99
C ARG A 118 -18.74 -13.68 5.79
N ALA A 119 -19.45 -14.60 5.15
CA ALA A 119 -20.12 -15.71 5.81
C ALA A 119 -19.22 -16.93 5.98
N THR A 120 -18.00 -16.90 5.43
CA THR A 120 -17.02 -17.99 5.54
C THR A 120 -16.05 -17.75 6.69
N ASP A 121 -15.39 -18.81 7.15
CA ASP A 121 -14.33 -18.73 8.17
C ASP A 121 -12.96 -18.33 7.59
N THR A 122 -12.86 -18.15 6.26
CA THR A 122 -11.60 -17.81 5.59
C THR A 122 -11.25 -16.35 5.81
N THR A 123 -10.02 -16.10 6.27
CA THR A 123 -9.55 -14.74 6.56
C THR A 123 -9.19 -13.99 5.26
N THR A 124 -9.23 -12.64 5.29
CA THR A 124 -8.77 -11.83 4.15
C THR A 124 -7.31 -12.12 3.78
N THR A 125 -6.47 -12.46 4.76
CA THR A 125 -5.06 -12.83 4.53
C THR A 125 -4.94 -14.14 3.75
N GLU A 126 -5.79 -15.11 4.02
CA GLU A 126 -5.84 -16.36 3.25
C GLU A 126 -6.39 -16.12 1.83
N TYR A 127 -7.43 -15.29 1.70
CA TYR A 127 -7.99 -14.92 0.40
C TYR A 127 -6.98 -14.29 -0.56
N LYS A 128 -5.95 -13.60 -0.07
CA LYS A 128 -4.87 -13.08 -0.93
C LYS A 128 -4.14 -14.17 -1.75
N ARG A 129 -4.24 -15.44 -1.35
CA ARG A 129 -3.66 -16.59 -2.07
C ARG A 129 -4.55 -17.11 -3.21
N TYR A 130 -5.82 -16.72 -3.24
CA TYR A 130 -6.82 -17.18 -4.21
C TYR A 130 -7.19 -16.02 -5.14
N VAL A 131 -6.34 -15.76 -6.14
CA VAL A 131 -6.51 -14.60 -7.04
C VAL A 131 -7.86 -14.61 -7.76
N ASP A 132 -8.36 -15.80 -8.11
CA ASP A 132 -9.63 -15.98 -8.83
C ASP A 132 -10.88 -15.59 -8.00
N GLU A 133 -10.76 -15.50 -6.67
CA GLU A 133 -11.85 -15.06 -5.79
C GLU A 133 -12.03 -13.53 -5.80
N TRP A 134 -11.05 -12.78 -6.33
CA TRP A 134 -11.06 -11.32 -6.33
C TRP A 134 -11.68 -10.76 -7.60
N GLN A 135 -12.68 -9.90 -7.43
CA GLN A 135 -13.23 -9.11 -8.50
C GLN A 135 -12.35 -7.86 -8.68
N VAL A 136 -11.84 -7.66 -9.90
CA VAL A 136 -10.94 -6.57 -10.23
C VAL A 136 -11.69 -5.49 -11.00
N TYR A 137 -11.65 -4.27 -10.49
CA TYR A 137 -12.23 -3.09 -11.11
C TYR A 137 -11.09 -2.14 -11.51
N PRO A 138 -10.89 -1.87 -12.81
CA PRO A 138 -9.87 -0.91 -13.26
C PRO A 138 -10.09 0.47 -12.66
N LEU A 139 -9.00 1.15 -12.31
CA LEU A 139 -9.01 2.47 -11.70
C LEU A 139 -8.40 3.49 -12.67
N ASP A 140 -9.23 4.37 -13.24
CA ASP A 140 -8.74 5.45 -14.09
C ASP A 140 -8.21 6.62 -13.26
N VAL A 141 -6.91 6.58 -12.96
CA VAL A 141 -6.23 7.61 -12.16
C VAL A 141 -6.16 8.98 -12.83
N ASN A 142 -6.47 9.09 -14.12
CA ASN A 142 -6.46 10.35 -14.87
C ASN A 142 -7.83 11.03 -14.92
N SER A 143 -8.88 10.38 -14.41
CA SER A 143 -10.25 10.90 -14.41
C SER A 143 -10.85 10.91 -13.01
N ALA A 144 -11.21 12.09 -12.51
CA ALA A 144 -11.89 12.21 -11.22
C ALA A 144 -13.25 11.47 -11.20
N GLU A 145 -13.97 11.46 -12.34
CA GLU A 145 -15.23 10.74 -12.50
C GLU A 145 -15.01 9.21 -12.57
N GLY A 146 -13.96 8.78 -13.28
CA GLY A 146 -13.56 7.37 -13.36
C GLY A 146 -13.18 6.81 -11.99
N MET A 147 -12.35 7.55 -11.24
CA MET A 147 -12.03 7.26 -9.85
C MET A 147 -13.29 7.13 -8.99
N LEU A 148 -14.19 8.13 -9.04
CA LEU A 148 -15.41 8.12 -8.23
C LEU A 148 -16.27 6.90 -8.55
N THR A 149 -16.43 6.57 -9.83
CA THR A 149 -17.21 5.41 -10.31
C THR A 149 -16.64 4.09 -9.80
N ALA A 150 -15.32 3.92 -9.82
CA ALA A 150 -14.67 2.74 -9.27
C ALA A 150 -14.88 2.65 -7.75
N PHE A 151 -14.70 3.74 -7.00
CA PHE A 151 -14.88 3.75 -5.55
C PHE A 151 -16.33 3.53 -5.10
N GLN A 152 -17.32 3.75 -5.96
CA GLN A 152 -18.72 3.38 -5.67
C GLN A 152 -18.88 1.87 -5.43
N GLN A 153 -18.05 1.02 -6.06
CA GLN A 153 -18.07 -0.44 -5.86
C GLN A 153 -17.85 -0.81 -4.38
N VAL A 154 -16.94 -0.10 -3.70
CA VAL A 154 -16.63 -0.30 -2.26
C VAL A 154 -17.84 -0.01 -1.37
N SER A 155 -18.78 0.80 -1.85
CA SER A 155 -19.96 1.23 -1.10
C SER A 155 -21.24 0.45 -1.42
N GLN A 156 -21.16 -0.58 -2.28
CA GLN A 156 -22.31 -1.40 -2.62
C GLN A 156 -22.80 -2.20 -1.42
N VAL A 157 -24.12 -2.39 -1.36
CA VAL A 157 -24.79 -3.09 -0.27
C VAL A 157 -25.68 -4.17 -0.88
N LYS A 158 -25.56 -5.41 -0.38
CA LYS A 158 -26.51 -6.49 -0.65
C LYS A 158 -27.46 -6.60 0.54
N ARG A 159 -28.75 -6.41 0.31
CA ARG A 159 -29.77 -6.68 1.33
C ARG A 159 -29.99 -8.18 1.42
N VAL A 160 -29.95 -8.71 2.64
CA VAL A 160 -30.31 -10.09 2.93
C VAL A 160 -31.76 -10.11 3.41
N SER A 161 -32.53 -11.07 2.95
CA SER A 161 -33.94 -11.32 3.31
C SER A 161 -34.07 -12.71 3.89
#